data_AF-A0A3F2YZL5-F1
#
_entry.id   AF-A0A3F2YZL5-F1
#
_cell.length_a   1.000
_cell.length_b   1.000
_cell.length_c   1.000
_cell.angle_alpha   90.00
_cell.angle_beta   90.00
_cell.angle_gamma   90.00
#
_symmetry.space_group_name_H-M   'P 1'
#
loop_
_entity.id
_entity.type
_entity.pdbx_description
1 polymer ?
#
loop_
_entity_poly.entity_id
_entity_poly.type
_entity_poly.pdbx_seq_one_letter_code
_entity_poly.pdbx_strand_id
1 'polypeptide(L)'
;MFSIVIRGLRSTLPRQSLIINTSSHFHRSSVNKAEDVESVQKAKISKAMKAYLERAKEYESCMETARLEYKLGKRHLANMMGAEVETFTQQDIDQAVQYLFPSGLYDPAARPTMKPPEEFIPRKKGAEFDETGRPFHPLFYTGRPNFFQLLFDVVENINKLNALEDSTRMKGKSLDSVGKKIDTTGSEWLPKELLEKKIVETISDIEYDNFISAMNRLEAHPLSDRVKDFVFEYRKPLISKLDNDTIPVPQHDEHGRQCVTIYECLRKTARGDVTLKFPGTGKIEVNGQDLRSVGNTQQREQVSGVLFLIH
;
A
#
# COMPACT_ATOMS: atom_id res chain seq x y z
N MET A 1 -59.62 -34.12 6.78
CA MET A 1 -59.79 -33.83 5.34
C MET A 1 -60.84 -32.74 5.18
N PHE A 2 -60.43 -31.49 5.05
CA PHE A 2 -61.25 -30.43 4.48
C PHE A 2 -60.31 -29.50 3.72
N SER A 3 -60.47 -29.52 2.40
CA SER A 3 -59.68 -28.76 1.44
C SER A 3 -60.36 -27.41 1.25
N ILE A 4 -59.66 -26.31 1.55
CA ILE A 4 -60.10 -24.96 1.21
C ILE A 4 -59.05 -24.32 0.32
N VAL A 5 -59.43 -24.20 -0.95
CA VAL A 5 -58.73 -23.53 -2.04
C VAL A 5 -58.84 -22.02 -1.82
N ILE A 6 -57.72 -21.34 -1.54
CA ILE A 6 -57.66 -19.88 -1.61
C ILE A 6 -57.08 -19.49 -2.96
N ARG A 7 -57.98 -19.07 -3.84
CA ARG A 7 -57.67 -18.45 -5.14
C ARG A 7 -56.93 -17.13 -4.94
N GLY A 8 -55.90 -16.93 -5.75
CA GLY A 8 -55.07 -15.74 -5.76
C GLY A 8 -55.82 -14.47 -6.16
N LEU A 9 -55.50 -13.36 -5.48
CA LEU A 9 -55.68 -12.02 -6.00
C LEU A 9 -54.37 -11.56 -6.64
N ARG A 10 -54.32 -11.59 -7.98
CA ARG A 10 -53.37 -10.79 -8.76
C ARG A 10 -53.85 -9.35 -8.73
N SER A 11 -53.11 -8.47 -8.05
CA SER A 11 -53.26 -7.03 -8.20
C SER A 11 -52.66 -6.59 -9.55
N THR A 12 -53.52 -6.33 -10.52
CA THR A 12 -53.16 -5.70 -11.79
C THR A 12 -53.16 -4.18 -11.60
N LEU A 13 -51.99 -3.59 -11.38
CA LEU A 13 -51.78 -2.15 -11.56
C LEU A 13 -51.17 -1.92 -12.96
N PRO A 14 -51.74 -1.02 -13.78
CA PRO A 14 -51.23 -0.77 -15.12
C PRO A 14 -49.88 -0.05 -15.07
N ARG A 15 -48.86 -0.66 -15.70
CA ARG A 15 -47.60 0.02 -16.07
C ARG A 15 -47.90 1.05 -17.16
N GLN A 16 -47.95 2.33 -16.78
CA GLN A 16 -47.80 3.42 -17.74
C GLN A 16 -46.30 3.59 -18.05
N SER A 17 -45.95 3.39 -19.32
CA SER A 17 -44.64 3.68 -19.87
C SER A 17 -44.50 5.18 -20.10
N LEU A 18 -43.81 5.87 -19.21
CA LEU A 18 -43.28 7.21 -19.49
C LEU A 18 -41.90 7.04 -20.12
N ILE A 19 -41.86 7.18 -21.44
CA ILE A 19 -40.64 7.41 -22.22
C ILE A 19 -40.22 8.84 -21.91
N ILE A 20 -39.20 9.02 -21.06
CA ILE A 20 -38.53 10.30 -20.90
C ILE A 20 -37.28 10.25 -21.79
N ASN A 21 -37.40 10.81 -22.98
CA ASN A 21 -36.25 11.20 -23.78
C ASN A 21 -35.62 12.42 -23.12
N THR A 22 -34.53 12.24 -22.36
CA THR A 22 -33.63 13.35 -22.05
C THR A 22 -32.50 13.36 -23.06
N SER A 23 -32.71 14.13 -24.13
CA SER A 23 -31.66 14.62 -25.01
C SER A 23 -30.55 15.26 -24.19
N SER A 24 -29.33 14.80 -24.43
CA SER A 24 -28.08 15.42 -24.00
C SER A 24 -27.99 16.86 -24.50
N HIS A 25 -28.30 17.83 -23.64
CA HIS A 25 -27.86 19.21 -23.81
C HIS A 25 -26.59 19.41 -22.99
N PHE A 26 -25.47 19.13 -23.66
CA PHE A 26 -24.16 19.68 -23.32
C PHE A 26 -24.31 21.21 -23.33
N HIS A 27 -24.33 21.85 -22.15
CA HIS A 27 -24.35 23.29 -22.09
C HIS A 27 -22.95 23.79 -22.44
N ARG A 28 -22.77 24.14 -23.72
CA ARG A 28 -21.66 24.93 -24.22
C ARG A 28 -21.69 26.27 -23.49
N SER A 29 -20.79 26.45 -22.52
CA SER A 29 -20.54 27.74 -21.90
C SER A 29 -20.06 28.71 -22.98
N SER A 30 -20.87 29.72 -23.25
CA SER A 30 -20.49 30.89 -24.04
C SER A 30 -19.30 31.57 -23.35
N VAL A 31 -18.26 31.83 -24.13
CA VAL A 31 -17.13 32.68 -23.74
C VAL A 31 -17.68 34.07 -23.44
N ASN A 32 -17.81 34.39 -22.15
CA ASN A 32 -18.03 35.75 -21.69
C ASN A 32 -16.66 36.37 -21.37
N LYS A 33 -16.47 37.58 -21.91
CA LYS A 33 -15.31 38.45 -21.78
C LYS A 33 -14.85 38.61 -20.33
N ALA A 34 -13.53 38.78 -20.20
CA ALA A 34 -12.75 38.80 -18.96
C ALA A 34 -12.90 40.07 -18.09
N GLU A 35 -14.06 40.74 -18.07
CA GLU A 35 -14.20 42.04 -17.37
C GLU A 35 -15.28 42.11 -16.27
N ASP A 36 -16.06 41.05 -16.02
CA ASP A 36 -17.16 41.07 -15.03
C ASP A 36 -16.93 40.20 -13.78
N VAL A 37 -15.68 40.01 -13.33
CA VAL A 37 -15.37 39.11 -12.17
C VAL A 37 -15.19 39.87 -10.84
N GLU A 38 -15.09 41.20 -10.82
CA GLU A 38 -14.74 41.92 -9.59
C GLU A 38 -15.92 42.28 -8.65
N SER A 39 -17.17 42.02 -9.04
CA SER A 39 -18.33 42.49 -8.26
C SER A 39 -19.41 41.44 -7.96
N VAL A 40 -19.05 40.14 -7.94
CA VAL A 40 -19.90 39.18 -7.24
C VAL A 40 -19.83 39.53 -5.76
N GLN A 41 -20.90 40.16 -5.26
CA GLN A 41 -21.09 40.53 -3.87
C GLN A 41 -20.48 39.46 -2.98
N LYS A 42 -19.39 39.79 -2.27
CA LYS A 42 -18.76 38.89 -1.31
C LYS A 42 -19.83 38.47 -0.32
N ALA A 43 -20.45 37.32 -0.57
CA ALA A 43 -21.43 36.74 0.32
C ALA A 43 -20.78 36.72 1.71
N LYS A 44 -21.53 37.12 2.74
CA LYS A 44 -21.01 37.16 4.11
C LYS A 44 -20.61 35.74 4.50
N ILE A 45 -19.36 35.38 4.26
CA ILE A 45 -18.81 34.07 4.61
C ILE A 45 -18.94 33.90 6.12
N SER A 46 -19.36 32.70 6.54
CA SER A 46 -19.50 32.44 7.96
C SER A 46 -18.14 32.57 8.65
N LYS A 47 -18.12 32.98 9.92
CA LYS A 47 -16.88 33.10 10.70
C LYS A 47 -16.09 31.78 10.72
N ALA A 48 -16.81 30.66 10.78
CA ALA A 48 -16.21 29.32 10.74
C ALA A 48 -15.54 29.03 9.38
N MET A 49 -16.20 29.42 8.29
CA MET A 49 -15.68 29.26 6.93
C MET A 49 -14.41 30.10 6.72
N LYS A 50 -14.39 31.34 7.21
CA LYS A 50 -13.19 32.20 7.16
C LYS A 50 -12.02 31.60 7.94
N ALA A 51 -12.26 31.13 9.17
CA ALA A 51 -11.25 30.50 10.01
C ALA A 51 -10.70 29.19 9.39
N TYR A 52 -11.53 28.46 8.64
CA TYR A 52 -11.09 27.28 7.90
C TYR A 52 -10.14 27.66 6.75
N LEU A 53 -10.48 28.68 5.95
CA LEU A 53 -9.62 29.18 4.87
C LEU A 53 -8.31 29.76 5.40
N GLU A 54 -8.36 30.53 6.50
CA GLU A 54 -7.16 31.05 7.18
C GLU A 54 -6.25 29.90 7.63
N ARG A 55 -6.80 28.86 8.27
CA ARG A 55 -6.03 27.67 8.67
C ARG A 55 -5.41 26.91 7.50
N ALA A 56 -6.13 26.80 6.38
CA ALA A 56 -5.59 26.16 5.18
C ALA A 56 -4.41 26.95 4.61
N LYS A 57 -4.56 28.29 4.50
CA LYS A 57 -3.49 29.19 4.05
C LYS A 57 -2.28 29.16 4.99
N GLU A 58 -2.49 29.12 6.30
CA GLU A 58 -1.42 28.98 7.30
C GLU A 58 -0.67 27.65 7.18
N TYR A 59 -1.37 26.56 6.91
CA TYR A 59 -0.73 25.26 6.69
C TYR A 59 0.12 25.26 5.42
N GLU A 60 -0.39 25.82 4.33
CA GLU A 60 0.35 25.94 3.07
C GLU A 60 1.59 26.82 3.21
N SER A 61 1.49 27.97 3.90
CA SER A 61 2.64 28.84 4.14
C SER A 61 3.68 28.20 5.07
N CYS A 62 3.24 27.47 6.10
CA CYS A 62 4.12 26.68 6.96
C CYS A 62 4.85 25.57 6.17
N MET A 63 4.15 24.88 5.27
CA MET A 63 4.77 23.85 4.43
C MET A 63 5.79 24.45 3.45
N GLU A 64 5.48 25.60 2.85
CA GLU A 64 6.37 26.28 1.91
C GLU A 64 7.65 26.78 2.60
N THR A 65 7.51 27.39 3.78
CA THR A 65 8.66 27.82 4.60
C THR A 65 9.52 26.63 5.02
N ALA A 66 8.92 25.53 5.49
CA ALA A 66 9.65 24.31 5.85
C ALA A 66 10.41 23.70 4.66
N ARG A 67 9.85 23.74 3.44
CA ARG A 67 10.56 23.29 2.22
C ARG A 67 11.78 24.15 1.90
N LEU A 68 11.64 25.46 2.04
CA LEU A 68 12.74 26.40 1.81
C LEU A 68 13.86 26.20 2.85
N GLU A 69 13.49 26.06 4.12
CA GLU A 69 14.42 25.77 5.21
C GLU A 69 15.13 24.43 5.00
N TYR A 70 14.42 23.39 4.58
CA TYR A 70 15.01 22.09 4.24
C TYR A 70 16.04 22.20 3.11
N LYS A 71 15.71 22.91 2.02
CA LYS A 71 16.63 23.13 0.90
C LYS A 71 17.86 23.93 1.32
N LEU A 72 17.69 24.97 2.13
CA LEU A 72 18.77 25.78 2.67
C LEU A 72 19.67 24.95 3.60
N GLY A 73 19.06 24.20 4.53
CA GLY A 73 19.75 23.29 5.43
C GLY A 73 20.54 22.23 4.68
N LYS A 74 20.00 21.67 3.59
CA LYS A 74 20.68 20.68 2.76
C LYS A 74 21.98 21.26 2.18
N ARG A 75 21.92 22.49 1.68
CA ARG A 75 23.11 23.21 1.15
C ARG A 75 24.15 23.45 2.23
N HIS A 76 23.73 23.84 3.42
CA HIS A 76 24.65 24.06 4.54
C HIS A 76 25.29 22.76 5.04
N LEU A 77 24.51 21.69 5.12
CA LEU A 77 25.01 20.37 5.52
C LEU A 77 26.04 19.85 4.52
N ALA A 78 25.76 19.95 3.22
CA ALA A 78 26.72 19.58 2.18
C ALA A 78 28.03 20.38 2.30
N ASN A 79 27.94 21.71 2.53
CA ASN A 79 29.11 22.55 2.74
C ASN A 79 29.93 22.16 3.98
N MET A 80 29.28 21.82 5.10
CA MET A 80 29.98 21.35 6.31
C MET A 80 30.69 20.01 6.10
N MET A 81 30.11 19.11 5.29
CA MET A 81 30.69 17.81 4.97
C MET A 81 31.67 17.84 3.80
N GLY A 82 31.85 19.00 3.13
CA GLY A 82 32.70 19.13 1.95
C GLY A 82 32.18 18.38 0.72
N ALA A 83 30.88 18.12 0.65
CA ALA A 83 30.22 17.43 -0.46
C ALA A 83 29.52 18.42 -1.42
N GLU A 84 29.27 17.99 -2.65
CA GLU A 84 28.51 18.77 -3.63
C GLU A 84 27.00 18.66 -3.38
N VAL A 85 26.28 19.78 -3.47
CA VAL A 85 24.84 19.88 -3.12
C VAL A 85 23.95 18.98 -3.98
N GLU A 86 24.26 18.87 -5.27
CA GLU A 86 23.42 18.18 -6.26
C GLU A 86 23.53 16.66 -6.14
N THR A 87 24.72 16.15 -5.78
CA THR A 87 24.97 14.71 -5.58
C THR A 87 24.59 14.23 -4.18
N PHE A 88 24.32 15.16 -3.25
CA PHE A 88 24.01 14.85 -1.87
C PHE A 88 22.65 14.14 -1.73
N THR A 89 22.68 12.83 -1.45
CA THR A 89 21.50 11.97 -1.32
C THR A 89 20.95 11.97 0.11
N GLN A 90 19.76 11.39 0.31
CA GLN A 90 19.18 11.26 1.65
C GLN A 90 20.03 10.37 2.57
N GLN A 91 20.73 9.37 2.03
CA GLN A 91 21.61 8.50 2.83
C GLN A 91 22.81 9.28 3.36
N ASP A 92 23.37 10.18 2.55
CA ASP A 92 24.50 11.04 2.95
C ASP A 92 24.05 12.05 4.03
N ILE A 93 22.82 12.58 3.90
CA ILE A 93 22.19 13.43 4.93
C ILE A 93 22.08 12.67 6.24
N ASP A 94 21.51 11.46 6.22
CA ASP A 94 21.29 10.65 7.42
C ASP A 94 22.62 10.29 8.11
N GLN A 95 23.65 9.94 7.33
CA GLN A 95 25.00 9.68 7.84
C GLN A 95 25.64 10.94 8.44
N ALA A 96 25.55 12.09 7.76
CA ALA A 96 26.08 13.35 8.24
C ALA A 96 25.41 13.79 9.54
N VAL A 97 24.07 13.66 9.64
CA VAL A 97 23.32 13.96 10.85
C VAL A 97 23.73 13.03 12.00
N GLN A 98 23.88 11.73 11.72
CA GLN A 98 24.34 10.77 12.72
C GLN A 98 25.75 11.08 13.25
N TYR A 99 26.63 11.57 12.38
CA TYR A 99 27.99 11.96 12.75
C TYR A 99 28.02 13.27 13.56
N LEU A 100 27.30 14.30 13.12
CA LEU A 100 27.27 15.61 13.78
C LEU A 100 26.50 15.58 15.10
N PHE A 101 25.44 14.79 15.18
CA PHE A 101 24.56 14.68 16.35
C PHE A 101 24.43 13.21 16.79
N PRO A 102 25.47 12.62 17.39
CA PRO A 102 25.43 11.23 17.81
C PRO A 102 24.39 11.03 18.92
N SER A 103 23.40 10.19 18.66
CA SER A 103 22.36 9.82 19.63
C SER A 103 22.43 8.33 19.95
N GLY A 104 22.51 8.02 21.25
CA GLY A 104 22.49 6.66 21.78
C GLY A 104 21.09 6.10 22.05
N LEU A 105 20.03 6.78 21.60
CA LEU A 105 18.66 6.33 21.84
C LEU A 105 18.36 5.03 21.07
N TYR A 106 17.79 4.05 21.77
CA TYR A 106 17.41 2.76 21.17
C TYR A 106 16.33 2.92 20.11
N ASP A 107 15.35 3.79 20.35
CA ASP A 107 14.27 4.09 19.40
C ASP A 107 14.79 4.98 18.26
N PRO A 108 14.79 4.51 16.99
CA PRO A 108 15.19 5.33 15.85
C PRO A 108 14.30 6.55 15.62
N ALA A 109 13.02 6.50 15.99
CA ALA A 109 12.08 7.61 15.79
C ALA A 109 12.39 8.81 16.70
N ALA A 110 13.08 8.58 17.81
CA ALA A 110 13.48 9.61 18.76
C ALA A 110 14.86 10.24 18.44
N ARG A 111 15.56 9.74 17.41
CA ARG A 111 16.88 10.26 17.01
C ARG A 111 16.74 11.54 16.19
N PRO A 112 17.76 12.42 16.19
CA PRO A 112 17.80 13.55 15.26
C PRO A 112 17.78 13.05 13.82
N THR A 113 16.86 13.56 13.01
CA THR A 113 16.75 13.23 11.58
C THR A 113 16.43 14.48 10.78
N MET A 114 16.99 14.60 9.58
CA MET A 114 16.68 15.67 8.63
C MET A 114 16.08 15.07 7.37
N LYS A 115 14.77 15.26 7.17
CA LYS A 115 14.01 14.70 6.04
C LYS A 115 13.11 15.75 5.40
N PRO A 116 12.60 15.52 4.18
CA PRO A 116 11.61 16.39 3.58
C PRO A 116 10.37 16.57 4.49
N PRO A 117 9.80 17.78 4.55
CA PRO A 117 8.70 18.09 5.46
C PRO A 117 7.44 17.25 5.19
N GLU A 118 7.26 16.73 3.97
CA GLU A 118 6.13 15.86 3.60
C GLU A 118 6.10 14.51 4.34
N GLU A 119 7.25 14.04 4.86
CA GLU A 119 7.33 12.79 5.61
C GLU A 119 6.95 12.98 7.08
N PHE A 120 7.25 14.15 7.66
CA PHE A 120 7.04 14.43 9.07
C PHE A 120 5.74 15.19 9.34
N ILE A 121 5.41 16.17 8.51
CA ILE A 121 4.20 16.97 8.65
C ILE A 121 3.03 16.13 8.11
N PRO A 122 2.01 15.83 8.93
CA PRO A 122 0.89 15.04 8.47
C PRO A 122 0.19 15.74 7.31
N ARG A 123 -0.12 14.98 6.26
CA ARG A 123 -0.90 15.47 5.13
C ARG A 123 -2.28 15.90 5.62
N LYS A 124 -2.65 17.14 5.35
CA LYS A 124 -3.98 17.67 5.62
C LYS A 124 -4.70 17.92 4.30
N LYS A 125 -6.02 17.85 4.34
CA LYS A 125 -6.83 18.30 3.23
C LYS A 125 -6.62 19.79 2.99
N GLY A 126 -6.59 20.17 1.72
CA GLY A 126 -6.61 21.58 1.33
C GLY A 126 -7.96 22.23 1.59
N ALA A 127 -8.11 23.49 1.15
CA ALA A 127 -9.40 24.14 1.16
C ALA A 127 -10.41 23.37 0.28
N GLU A 128 -11.57 23.01 0.82
CA GLU A 128 -12.59 22.23 0.09
C GLU A 128 -13.62 23.13 -0.63
N PHE A 129 -13.55 24.45 -0.45
CA PHE A 129 -14.45 25.44 -1.03
C PHE A 129 -13.76 26.76 -1.35
N ASP A 130 -14.37 27.52 -2.26
CA ASP A 130 -13.94 28.85 -2.70
C ASP A 130 -14.23 29.95 -1.67
N GLU A 131 -13.66 31.13 -1.87
CA GLU A 131 -13.98 32.34 -1.08
C GLU A 131 -15.48 32.71 -1.15
N THR A 132 -16.20 32.23 -2.18
CA THR A 132 -17.66 32.39 -2.33
C THR A 132 -18.47 31.38 -1.51
N GLY A 133 -17.82 30.34 -0.95
CA GLY A 133 -18.47 29.26 -0.21
C GLY A 133 -18.93 28.09 -1.09
N ARG A 134 -18.59 28.10 -2.38
CA ARG A 134 -18.87 27.00 -3.29
C ARG A 134 -17.87 25.86 -3.09
N PRO A 135 -18.32 24.63 -2.76
CA PRO A 135 -17.41 23.49 -2.69
C PRO A 135 -16.81 23.11 -4.04
N PHE A 136 -15.55 22.68 -4.04
CA PHE A 136 -14.87 22.18 -5.24
C PHE A 136 -15.38 20.81 -5.67
N HIS A 137 -15.68 19.95 -4.70
CA HIS A 137 -16.08 18.57 -4.93
C HIS A 137 -17.61 18.42 -4.92
N PRO A 138 -18.23 17.72 -5.89
CA PRO A 138 -19.69 17.54 -5.92
C PRO A 138 -20.21 16.74 -4.71
N LEU A 139 -19.43 15.78 -4.23
CA LEU A 139 -19.75 14.96 -3.04
C LEU A 139 -19.38 15.64 -1.70
N PHE A 140 -19.07 16.93 -1.68
CA PHE A 140 -18.67 17.63 -0.44
C PHE A 140 -19.68 17.46 0.70
N TYR A 141 -20.98 17.55 0.41
CA TYR A 141 -22.04 17.47 1.43
C TYR A 141 -22.25 16.06 2.01
N THR A 142 -21.51 15.05 1.54
CA THR A 142 -21.46 13.73 2.17
C THR A 142 -20.55 13.71 3.41
N GLY A 143 -19.76 14.77 3.63
CA GLY A 143 -18.77 14.91 4.70
C GLY A 143 -17.43 14.23 4.41
N ARG A 144 -17.40 13.23 3.53
CA ARG A 144 -16.20 12.47 3.13
C ARG A 144 -16.12 12.30 1.62
N PRO A 145 -15.85 13.41 0.90
CA PRO A 145 -15.87 13.42 -0.55
C PRO A 145 -14.91 12.40 -1.17
N ASN A 146 -13.70 12.22 -0.63
CA ASN A 146 -12.69 11.36 -1.26
C ASN A 146 -13.06 9.87 -1.14
N PHE A 147 -13.57 9.44 0.02
CA PHE A 147 -14.03 8.07 0.22
C PHE A 147 -15.20 7.70 -0.69
N PHE A 148 -16.21 8.57 -0.80
CA PHE A 148 -17.35 8.30 -1.67
C PHE A 148 -17.02 8.45 -3.16
N GLN A 149 -16.05 9.31 -3.50
CA GLN A 149 -15.51 9.36 -4.86
C GLN A 149 -14.82 8.04 -5.22
N LEU A 150 -14.01 7.49 -4.32
CA LEU A 150 -13.37 6.19 -4.50
C LEU A 150 -14.41 5.08 -4.77
N LEU A 151 -15.48 5.02 -3.97
CA LEU A 151 -16.56 4.05 -4.19
C LEU A 151 -17.28 4.28 -5.52
N PHE A 152 -17.49 5.54 -5.92
CA PHE A 152 -18.06 5.89 -7.20
C PHE A 152 -17.17 5.41 -8.36
N ASP A 153 -15.86 5.64 -8.28
CA ASP A 153 -14.89 5.22 -9.30
C ASP A 153 -14.85 3.70 -9.44
N VAL A 154 -14.94 2.95 -8.33
CA VAL A 154 -15.06 1.48 -8.36
C VAL A 154 -16.31 1.04 -9.14
N VAL A 155 -17.46 1.64 -8.87
CA VAL A 155 -18.71 1.32 -9.56
C VAL A 155 -18.66 1.74 -11.04
N GLU A 156 -18.04 2.88 -11.34
CA GLU A 156 -17.85 3.35 -12.71
C GLU A 156 -17.00 2.36 -13.51
N ASN A 157 -15.92 1.85 -12.91
CA ASN A 157 -15.07 0.83 -13.51
C ASN A 157 -15.82 -0.49 -13.73
N ILE A 158 -16.65 -0.93 -12.79
CA ILE A 158 -17.52 -2.10 -12.96
C ILE A 158 -18.48 -1.88 -14.14
N ASN A 159 -19.10 -0.70 -14.25
CA ASN A 159 -20.03 -0.39 -15.34
C ASN A 159 -19.32 -0.32 -16.71
N LYS A 160 -18.10 0.24 -16.77
CA LYS A 160 -17.26 0.22 -17.97
C LYS A 160 -16.97 -1.22 -18.41
N LEU A 161 -16.65 -2.10 -17.47
CA LEU A 161 -16.40 -3.51 -17.76
C LEU A 161 -17.67 -4.25 -18.22
N ASN A 162 -18.82 -4.01 -17.58
CA ASN A 162 -20.11 -4.58 -18.00
C ASN A 162 -20.48 -4.14 -19.42
N ALA A 163 -20.31 -2.86 -19.75
CA ALA A 163 -20.60 -2.33 -21.09
C ALA A 163 -19.70 -2.96 -22.17
N LEU A 164 -18.44 -3.24 -21.82
CA LEU A 164 -17.50 -3.96 -22.70
C LEU A 164 -17.87 -5.42 -22.87
N GLU A 165 -18.32 -6.08 -21.79
CA GLU A 165 -18.83 -7.44 -21.84
C GLU A 165 -20.05 -7.51 -22.77
N ASP A 166 -21.04 -6.64 -22.56
CA ASP A 166 -22.25 -6.58 -23.39
C ASP A 166 -21.90 -6.32 -24.86
N SER A 167 -20.99 -5.38 -25.15
CA SER A 167 -20.52 -5.11 -26.52
C SER A 167 -19.85 -6.32 -27.16
N THR A 168 -19.12 -7.12 -26.37
CA THR A 168 -18.41 -8.32 -26.83
C THR A 168 -19.40 -9.44 -27.13
N ARG A 169 -20.38 -9.64 -26.25
CA ARG A 169 -21.45 -10.63 -26.42
C ARG A 169 -22.32 -10.31 -27.64
N MET A 170 -22.66 -9.03 -27.85
CA MET A 170 -23.39 -8.59 -29.06
C MET A 170 -22.63 -8.85 -30.36
N LYS A 171 -21.29 -8.84 -30.32
CA LYS A 171 -20.43 -9.17 -31.47
C LYS A 171 -20.22 -10.68 -31.66
N GLY A 172 -20.81 -11.53 -30.80
CA GLY A 172 -20.69 -12.99 -30.88
C GLY A 172 -19.28 -13.52 -30.58
N LYS A 173 -18.41 -12.72 -29.95
CA LYS A 173 -17.05 -13.15 -29.58
C LYS A 173 -17.06 -13.76 -28.18
N SER A 174 -16.27 -14.81 -27.96
CA SER A 174 -16.05 -15.36 -26.62
C SER A 174 -15.28 -14.36 -25.75
N LEU A 175 -15.64 -14.25 -24.47
CA LEU A 175 -14.98 -13.38 -23.49
C LEU A 175 -13.48 -13.70 -23.36
N ASP A 176 -13.09 -14.97 -23.47
CA ASP A 176 -11.71 -15.44 -23.34
C ASP A 176 -10.77 -14.85 -24.41
N SER A 177 -11.33 -14.37 -25.52
CA SER A 177 -10.57 -13.73 -26.60
C SER A 177 -10.25 -12.25 -26.35
N VAL A 178 -10.93 -11.60 -25.39
CA VAL A 178 -10.96 -10.13 -25.25
C VAL A 178 -10.20 -9.63 -24.01
N GLY A 179 -10.08 -10.46 -22.99
CA GLY A 179 -9.33 -10.15 -21.77
C GLY A 179 -9.32 -11.34 -20.83
N LYS A 180 -8.34 -11.36 -19.93
CA LYS A 180 -8.26 -12.36 -18.87
C LYS A 180 -8.67 -11.73 -17.54
N LYS A 181 -8.90 -12.60 -16.56
CA LYS A 181 -9.00 -12.18 -15.17
C LYS A 181 -7.62 -11.72 -14.70
N ILE A 182 -7.59 -10.66 -13.89
CA ILE A 182 -6.38 -10.19 -13.22
C ILE A 182 -5.80 -11.30 -12.32
N ASP A 183 -4.49 -11.51 -12.40
CA ASP A 183 -3.78 -12.36 -11.44
C ASP A 183 -3.36 -11.51 -10.24
N THR A 184 -3.86 -11.90 -9.08
CA THR A 184 -3.68 -11.20 -7.81
C THR A 184 -2.79 -11.94 -6.84
N THR A 185 -2.22 -13.07 -7.27
CA THR A 185 -1.32 -13.90 -6.47
C THR A 185 -0.12 -13.09 -6.00
N GLY A 186 0.11 -13.05 -4.68
CA GLY A 186 1.23 -12.31 -4.08
C GLY A 186 0.95 -10.82 -3.81
N SER A 187 -0.31 -10.39 -3.78
CA SER A 187 -0.68 -9.03 -3.36
C SER A 187 -1.86 -9.03 -2.38
N GLU A 188 -1.82 -8.11 -1.42
CA GLU A 188 -2.89 -7.89 -0.44
C GLU A 188 -3.53 -6.51 -0.61
N TRP A 189 -4.79 -6.36 -0.19
CA TRP A 189 -5.44 -5.05 -0.16
C TRP A 189 -4.76 -4.13 0.86
N LEU A 190 -4.73 -2.82 0.57
CA LEU A 190 -4.21 -1.82 1.51
C LEU A 190 -4.95 -1.92 2.85
N PRO A 191 -4.24 -2.05 3.98
CA PRO A 191 -4.88 -2.00 5.30
C PRO A 191 -5.51 -0.62 5.54
N LYS A 192 -6.53 -0.59 6.40
CA LYS A 192 -7.31 0.60 6.75
C LYS A 192 -6.45 1.85 6.99
N GLU A 193 -5.41 1.74 7.81
CA GLU A 193 -4.54 2.87 8.14
C GLU A 193 -3.82 3.48 6.93
N LEU A 194 -3.39 2.64 5.98
CA LEU A 194 -2.73 3.11 4.77
C LEU A 194 -3.75 3.71 3.80
N LEU A 195 -4.96 3.16 3.76
CA LEU A 195 -6.05 3.72 2.96
C LEU A 195 -6.43 5.12 3.47
N GLU A 196 -6.62 5.29 4.79
CA GLU A 196 -6.92 6.58 5.43
C GLU A 196 -5.85 7.63 5.14
N LYS A 197 -4.57 7.24 5.24
CA LYS A 197 -3.44 8.12 4.89
C LYS A 197 -3.45 8.51 3.41
N LYS A 198 -3.87 7.61 2.53
CA LYS A 198 -3.96 7.85 1.08
C LYS A 198 -5.09 8.81 0.73
N ILE A 199 -6.30 8.60 1.29
CA ILE A 199 -7.47 9.47 1.01
C ILE A 199 -7.51 10.74 1.88
N VAL A 200 -6.72 10.80 2.95
CA VAL A 200 -6.68 11.90 3.94
C VAL A 200 -8.05 12.09 4.61
N GLU A 201 -8.74 10.99 4.91
CA GLU A 201 -10.04 10.94 5.59
C GLU A 201 -10.06 9.78 6.58
N THR A 202 -10.90 9.88 7.61
CA THR A 202 -11.14 8.80 8.57
C THR A 202 -12.24 7.86 8.08
N ILE A 203 -12.03 6.57 8.25
CA ILE A 203 -12.92 5.51 7.77
C ILE A 203 -13.37 4.63 8.96
N SER A 204 -14.62 4.19 8.95
CA SER A 204 -15.12 3.20 9.91
C SER A 204 -14.77 1.78 9.45
N ASP A 205 -14.66 0.81 10.37
CA ASP A 205 -14.36 -0.57 10.02
C ASP A 205 -15.41 -1.16 9.06
N ILE A 206 -16.69 -0.82 9.28
CA ILE A 206 -17.81 -1.25 8.43
C ILE A 206 -17.66 -0.72 6.99
N GLU A 207 -17.15 0.49 6.85
CA GLU A 207 -16.99 1.14 5.55
C GLU A 207 -15.78 0.61 4.80
N TYR A 208 -14.74 0.27 5.54
CA TYR A 208 -13.61 -0.47 5.00
C TYR A 208 -14.05 -1.84 4.47
N ASP A 209 -14.88 -2.58 5.22
CA ASP A 209 -15.44 -3.86 4.76
C ASP A 209 -16.30 -3.71 3.49
N ASN A 210 -17.07 -2.62 3.41
CA ASN A 210 -17.84 -2.28 2.20
C ASN A 210 -16.93 -1.99 1.01
N PHE A 211 -15.83 -1.26 1.23
CA PHE A 211 -14.83 -0.98 0.20
C PHE A 211 -14.17 -2.27 -0.31
N ILE A 212 -13.73 -3.15 0.60
CA ILE A 212 -13.14 -4.44 0.24
C ILE A 212 -14.14 -5.31 -0.53
N SER A 213 -15.41 -5.31 -0.13
CA SER A 213 -16.47 -6.02 -0.84
C SER A 213 -16.66 -5.51 -2.27
N ALA A 214 -16.62 -4.18 -2.46
CA ALA A 214 -16.71 -3.56 -3.78
C ALA A 214 -15.49 -3.87 -4.66
N MET A 215 -14.27 -3.85 -4.09
CA MET A 215 -13.04 -4.19 -4.81
C MET A 215 -12.96 -5.68 -5.18
N ASN A 216 -13.39 -6.58 -4.28
CA ASN A 216 -13.49 -8.01 -4.58
C ASN A 216 -14.49 -8.27 -5.72
N ARG A 217 -15.58 -7.50 -5.78
CA ARG A 217 -16.54 -7.57 -6.90
C ARG A 217 -15.91 -7.12 -8.23
N LEU A 218 -15.07 -6.08 -8.21
CA LEU A 218 -14.33 -5.62 -9.38
C LEU A 218 -13.31 -6.68 -9.86
N GLU A 219 -12.60 -7.32 -8.94
CA GLU A 219 -11.64 -8.41 -9.24
C GLU A 219 -12.32 -9.68 -9.78
N ALA A 220 -13.50 -10.00 -9.26
CA ALA A 220 -14.29 -11.15 -9.72
C ALA A 220 -14.80 -11.00 -11.17
N HIS A 221 -14.76 -9.79 -11.73
CA HIS A 221 -15.20 -9.55 -13.10
C HIS A 221 -14.29 -10.28 -14.12
N PRO A 222 -14.86 -10.95 -15.15
CA PRO A 222 -14.07 -11.71 -16.14
C PRO A 222 -13.02 -10.89 -16.90
N LEU A 223 -13.32 -9.62 -17.17
CA LEU A 223 -12.48 -8.67 -17.90
C LEU A 223 -11.65 -7.74 -17.00
N SER A 224 -11.39 -8.14 -15.76
CA SER A 224 -10.72 -7.29 -14.73
C SER A 224 -9.30 -6.83 -15.09
N ASP A 225 -8.59 -7.51 -15.98
CA ASP A 225 -7.24 -7.12 -16.43
C ASP A 225 -7.20 -5.71 -17.06
N ARG A 226 -8.31 -5.21 -17.63
CA ARG A 226 -8.35 -3.83 -18.18
C ARG A 226 -8.29 -2.74 -17.12
N VAL A 227 -8.63 -3.07 -15.88
CA VAL A 227 -8.64 -2.14 -14.73
C VAL A 227 -7.49 -2.46 -13.79
N LYS A 228 -6.46 -3.16 -14.30
CA LYS A 228 -5.29 -3.58 -13.54
C LYS A 228 -4.62 -2.41 -12.82
N ASP A 229 -4.38 -1.30 -13.51
CA ASP A 229 -3.68 -0.14 -12.95
C ASP A 229 -4.40 0.43 -11.73
N PHE A 230 -5.73 0.55 -11.82
CA PHE A 230 -6.56 1.01 -10.70
C PHE A 230 -6.56 0.02 -9.53
N VAL A 231 -6.65 -1.29 -9.81
CA VAL A 231 -6.63 -2.32 -8.75
C VAL A 231 -5.29 -2.35 -8.01
N PHE A 232 -4.18 -2.29 -8.75
CA PHE A 232 -2.83 -2.31 -8.15
C PHE A 232 -2.50 -1.02 -7.39
N GLU A 233 -3.15 0.10 -7.71
CA GLU A 233 -3.03 1.34 -6.93
C GLU A 233 -3.48 1.18 -5.46
N TYR A 234 -4.41 0.25 -5.21
CA TYR A 234 -4.96 -0.04 -3.89
C TYR A 234 -4.49 -1.38 -3.30
N ARG A 235 -3.46 -1.99 -3.89
CA ARG A 235 -2.85 -3.22 -3.41
C ARG A 235 -1.39 -3.02 -3.06
N LYS A 236 -0.92 -3.85 -2.13
CA LYS A 236 0.47 -3.93 -1.72
C LYS A 236 1.03 -5.30 -2.11
N PRO A 237 2.23 -5.39 -2.69
CA PRO A 237 2.88 -6.67 -2.92
C PRO A 237 3.18 -7.33 -1.57
N LEU A 238 2.79 -8.59 -1.44
CA LEU A 238 3.12 -9.40 -0.28
C LEU A 238 4.58 -9.83 -0.43
N ILE A 239 5.44 -9.30 0.43
CA ILE A 239 6.83 -9.76 0.50
C ILE A 239 6.79 -11.11 1.20
N SER A 240 6.74 -12.20 0.43
CA SER A 240 6.99 -13.53 0.97
C SER A 240 8.46 -13.57 1.39
N LYS A 241 8.73 -13.51 2.69
CA LYS A 241 9.99 -13.98 3.24
C LYS A 241 10.00 -15.50 3.07
N LEU A 242 10.31 -15.96 1.86
CA LEU A 242 10.94 -17.26 1.74
C LEU A 242 12.29 -17.03 2.41
N ASP A 243 12.47 -17.63 3.59
CA ASP A 243 13.80 -17.85 4.15
C ASP A 243 14.53 -18.69 3.12
N ASN A 244 15.14 -18.01 2.15
CA ASN A 244 16.20 -18.56 1.35
C ASN A 244 17.36 -18.68 2.32
N ASP A 245 17.34 -19.71 3.18
CA ASP A 245 18.54 -20.17 3.84
C ASP A 245 19.57 -20.32 2.74
N THR A 246 20.54 -19.40 2.71
CA THR A 246 21.57 -19.39 1.69
C THR A 246 22.36 -20.67 1.86
N ILE A 247 22.06 -21.69 1.05
CA ILE A 247 22.76 -22.96 1.11
C ILE A 247 24.24 -22.65 0.84
N PRO A 248 25.13 -22.87 1.82
CA PRO A 248 26.54 -22.55 1.66
C PRO A 248 27.13 -23.37 0.52
N VAL A 249 27.95 -22.71 -0.31
CA VAL A 249 28.62 -23.38 -1.43
C VAL A 249 29.66 -24.37 -0.88
N PRO A 250 29.67 -25.64 -1.34
CA PRO A 250 30.68 -26.61 -0.94
C PRO A 250 32.09 -26.14 -1.29
N GLN A 251 32.98 -26.15 -0.30
CA GLN A 251 34.40 -25.89 -0.45
C GLN A 251 35.15 -27.22 -0.68
N HIS A 252 36.39 -27.15 -1.17
CA HIS A 252 37.25 -28.33 -1.32
C HIS A 252 38.39 -28.25 -0.30
N ASP A 253 38.51 -29.28 0.53
CA ASP A 253 39.63 -29.45 1.47
C ASP A 253 40.96 -29.73 0.72
N GLU A 254 42.08 -29.63 1.42
CA GLU A 254 43.45 -29.96 0.94
C GLU A 254 43.58 -31.37 0.33
N HIS A 255 42.66 -32.27 0.69
CA HIS A 255 42.58 -33.65 0.19
C HIS A 255 41.59 -33.83 -0.97
N GLY A 256 41.07 -32.74 -1.56
CA GLY A 256 40.12 -32.76 -2.66
C GLY A 256 38.70 -33.22 -2.29
N ARG A 257 38.37 -33.31 -1.00
CA ARG A 257 37.04 -33.69 -0.51
C ARG A 257 36.15 -32.46 -0.41
N GLN A 258 34.87 -32.62 -0.72
CA GLN A 258 33.89 -31.55 -0.57
C GLN A 258 33.59 -31.36 0.92
N CYS A 259 33.74 -30.14 1.42
CA CYS A 259 33.44 -29.78 2.79
C CYS A 259 32.48 -28.58 2.82
N VAL A 260 31.57 -28.59 3.78
CA VAL A 260 30.68 -27.46 4.06
C VAL A 260 30.88 -27.13 5.52
N THR A 261 31.36 -25.92 5.80
CA THR A 261 31.48 -25.41 7.17
C THR A 261 30.37 -24.42 7.41
N ILE A 262 29.54 -24.71 8.41
CA ILE A 262 28.53 -23.80 8.93
C ILE A 262 29.10 -23.22 10.21
N TYR A 263 29.34 -21.91 10.19
CA TYR A 263 29.86 -21.14 11.31
C TYR A 263 28.73 -20.70 12.24
N GLU A 264 29.06 -20.48 13.51
CA GLU A 264 28.16 -19.89 14.50
C GLU A 264 26.86 -20.68 14.72
N CYS A 265 26.93 -22.01 14.88
CA CYS A 265 25.78 -22.78 15.31
C CYS A 265 25.48 -22.47 16.80
N LEU A 266 24.34 -21.83 17.05
CA LEU A 266 23.97 -21.30 18.38
C LEU A 266 22.94 -22.22 19.05
N ARG A 267 23.21 -22.65 20.29
CA ARG A 267 22.17 -23.21 21.16
C ARG A 267 22.33 -22.73 22.58
N LYS A 268 21.37 -21.94 23.08
CA LYS A 268 21.47 -21.24 24.36
C LYS A 268 22.78 -20.41 24.39
N THR A 269 23.68 -20.72 25.32
CA THR A 269 25.03 -20.13 25.45
C THR A 269 26.11 -20.90 24.69
N ALA A 270 25.83 -22.12 24.23
CA ALA A 270 26.79 -22.91 23.47
C ALA A 270 26.94 -22.34 22.05
N ARG A 271 28.18 -22.32 21.58
CA ARG A 271 28.60 -21.88 20.26
C ARG A 271 29.50 -22.98 19.70
N GLY A 272 29.29 -23.35 18.44
CA GLY A 272 30.12 -24.34 17.78
C GLY A 272 30.06 -24.18 16.28
N ASP A 273 31.13 -24.60 15.62
CA ASP A 273 31.22 -24.64 14.17
C ASP A 273 31.17 -26.10 13.73
N VAL A 274 30.42 -26.38 12.66
CA VAL A 274 30.24 -27.74 12.16
C VAL A 274 30.74 -27.82 10.73
N THR A 275 31.75 -28.66 10.51
CA THR A 275 32.24 -28.99 9.19
C THR A 275 31.74 -30.38 8.79
N LEU A 276 30.91 -30.43 7.76
CA LEU A 276 30.48 -31.66 7.12
C LEU A 276 31.40 -31.99 5.95
N LYS A 277 31.84 -33.23 5.83
CA LYS A 277 32.74 -33.69 4.76
C LYS A 277 32.10 -34.79 3.93
N PHE A 278 32.18 -34.67 2.61
CA PHE A 278 31.70 -35.63 1.63
C PHE A 278 32.86 -36.08 0.71
N PRO A 279 33.08 -37.39 0.50
CA PRO A 279 32.38 -38.54 1.09
C PRO A 279 32.74 -38.77 2.57
N GLY A 280 31.76 -39.19 3.37
CA GLY A 280 31.90 -39.41 4.81
C GLY A 280 31.96 -40.89 5.22
N THR A 281 32.64 -41.19 6.33
CA THR A 281 32.74 -42.55 6.92
C THR A 281 31.87 -42.74 8.16
N GLY A 282 31.00 -41.78 8.48
CA GLY A 282 30.15 -41.79 9.68
C GLY A 282 30.89 -41.45 10.99
N LYS A 283 32.15 -41.01 10.92
CA LYS A 283 32.92 -40.53 12.08
C LYS A 283 32.47 -39.12 12.45
N ILE A 284 32.15 -38.92 13.74
CA ILE A 284 31.73 -37.63 14.29
C ILE A 284 32.67 -37.30 15.44
N GLU A 285 33.39 -36.19 15.31
CA GLU A 285 34.35 -35.70 16.29
C GLU A 285 33.86 -34.36 16.84
N VAL A 286 33.83 -34.24 18.17
CA VAL A 286 33.47 -33.01 18.89
C VAL A 286 34.70 -32.54 19.65
N ASN A 287 35.26 -31.38 19.27
CA ASN A 287 36.51 -30.84 19.84
C ASN A 287 37.68 -31.84 19.85
N GLY A 288 37.81 -32.65 18.80
CA GLY A 288 38.84 -33.68 18.68
C GLY A 288 38.62 -34.94 19.52
N GLN A 289 37.47 -35.06 20.18
CA GLN A 289 37.05 -36.27 20.89
C GLN A 289 35.92 -36.99 20.14
N ASP A 290 35.90 -38.31 20.20
CA ASP A 290 34.83 -39.10 19.57
C ASP A 290 33.48 -38.83 20.25
N LEU A 291 32.37 -38.86 19.48
CA LEU A 291 31.03 -38.61 20.01
C LEU A 291 30.66 -39.57 21.16
N ARG A 292 31.27 -40.76 21.20
CA ARG A 292 31.05 -41.76 22.27
C ARG A 292 31.65 -41.35 23.62
N SER A 293 32.68 -40.50 23.64
CA SER A 293 33.28 -40.02 24.89
C SER A 293 32.62 -38.74 25.41
N VAL A 294 31.81 -38.06 24.59
CA VAL A 294 31.23 -36.76 24.94
C VAL A 294 29.73 -36.91 25.24
N GLY A 295 29.31 -36.34 26.39
CA GLY A 295 27.91 -36.11 26.71
C GLY A 295 27.08 -37.32 27.14
N ASN A 296 25.82 -37.04 27.50
CA ASN A 296 24.81 -38.04 27.88
C ASN A 296 24.14 -38.67 26.64
N THR A 297 23.48 -39.83 26.80
CA THR A 297 22.77 -40.53 25.71
C THR A 297 21.82 -39.64 24.92
N GLN A 298 21.05 -38.79 25.61
CA GLN A 298 20.13 -37.83 24.98
C GLN A 298 20.82 -36.84 24.03
N GLN A 299 22.05 -36.40 24.34
CA GLN A 299 22.80 -35.46 23.49
C GLN A 299 23.29 -36.16 22.21
N ARG A 300 23.63 -37.44 22.31
CA ARG A 300 24.05 -38.25 21.16
C ARG A 300 22.88 -38.54 20.23
N GLU A 301 21.71 -38.84 20.78
CA GLU A 301 20.48 -39.02 20.01
C GLU A 301 20.11 -37.78 19.20
N GLN A 302 20.32 -36.58 19.74
CA GLN A 302 20.06 -35.33 19.00
C GLN A 302 20.96 -35.17 17.78
N VAL A 303 22.23 -35.56 17.87
CA VAL A 303 23.15 -35.52 16.73
C VAL A 303 22.76 -36.60 15.72
N SER A 304 22.53 -37.84 16.18
CA SER A 304 22.17 -38.95 15.30
C SER A 304 20.80 -38.77 14.63
N GLY A 305 19.83 -38.15 15.30
CA GLY A 305 18.47 -37.95 14.78
C GLY A 305 18.43 -37.11 13.51
N VAL A 306 19.30 -36.09 13.40
CA VAL A 306 19.40 -35.26 12.19
C VAL A 306 19.92 -36.08 11.00
N LEU A 307 20.95 -36.90 11.21
CA LEU A 307 21.47 -37.77 10.15
C LEU A 307 20.44 -38.83 9.71
N PHE A 308 19.63 -39.33 10.63
CA PHE A 308 18.61 -40.33 10.32
C PHE A 308 17.41 -39.75 9.53
N LEU A 309 17.09 -38.46 9.73
CA LEU A 309 16.00 -37.77 9.04
C LEU A 309 16.27 -37.49 7.55
N ILE A 310 17.53 -37.52 7.12
CA ILE A 310 17.96 -37.16 5.76
C ILE A 310 18.11 -38.42 4.86
N HIS A 311 18.01 -39.63 5.44
CA HIS A 311 17.90 -40.90 4.72
C HIS A 311 16.44 -41.34 4.58
#